data_AF-A0A8C1KUY2-F1
#
_entry.id   AF-A0A8C1KUY2-F1
#
_cell.length_a   1.000
_cell.length_b   1.000
_cell.length_c   1.000
_cell.angle_alpha   90.00
_cell.angle_beta   90.00
_cell.angle_gamma   90.00
#
_symmetry.space_group_name_H-M   'P 1'
#
loop_
_entity.id
_entity.type
_entity.pdbx_description
1 polymer ?
#
loop_
_entity_poly.entity_id
_entity_poly.type
_entity_poly.pdbx_seq_one_letter_code
_entity_poly.pdbx_strand_id
1 'polypeptide(L)'
;MWKKTTMFSIGRTCLRGIYSCQWNNQNKRQNRACCWFSFLSFVSILALSWMYVCFIAFNDHNDVNWLAFKTLKKWVSWYMIVMVVSAVLATYCLLLLVFGLLHLAIREPLNLHWLHKVFLILGLLSVTLGTAGFCIKWEEEWKTVYLSFQATAPFLQLGAVVALTLISWLVFQSYHRAKTAACKVFIMMTFLVVSAAVFLCPLAICSPCITSNLPPKPALVGHRGAPMMAPENTMMSFRKSIECDVVAFETDVQLSEDMKPFLMHDNGSSFLLRTTDVKDKFLGRDGGMNTNFTLQELQTLNAGEWFVRTDPFQSVSSLSKQEKMEASNQKVPSLSELLVMAKKHNVSLIFDLKNEKNSTGFQKSDSYYTTETIKKSGISQDKVIISMKFNIYFYYIFRNILVCRFLNVRILKHCFLLSVLF
;
A
#
# COMPACT_ATOMS: atom_id res chain seq x y z
N MET A 1 34.28 13.69 38.97
CA MET A 1 35.20 13.41 37.86
C MET A 1 35.34 11.91 37.56
N TRP A 2 35.43 11.04 38.56
CA TRP A 2 35.59 9.58 38.40
C TRP A 2 34.46 8.83 37.64
N LYS A 3 33.18 9.18 37.85
CA LYS A 3 32.03 8.54 37.15
C LYS A 3 32.00 8.77 35.63
N LYS A 4 32.52 9.90 35.13
CA LYS A 4 32.58 10.20 33.68
C LYS A 4 33.60 9.33 32.97
N THR A 5 34.72 9.04 33.62
CA THR A 5 35.82 8.25 33.06
C THR A 5 35.47 6.76 32.98
N THR A 6 34.74 6.22 33.98
CA THR A 6 34.29 4.83 33.98
C THR A 6 33.16 4.57 32.98
N MET A 7 32.16 5.45 32.86
CA MET A 7 31.11 5.32 31.83
C MET A 7 31.69 5.35 30.41
N PHE A 8 32.64 6.26 30.15
CA PHE A 8 33.28 6.37 28.84
C PHE A 8 34.15 5.14 28.51
N SER A 9 34.78 4.56 29.53
CA SER A 9 35.54 3.31 29.40
C SER A 9 34.64 2.10 29.12
N ILE A 10 33.51 1.97 29.83
CA ILE A 10 32.55 0.88 29.62
C ILE A 10 31.92 0.96 28.23
N GLY A 11 31.53 2.17 27.81
CA GLY A 11 30.97 2.41 26.47
C GLY A 11 31.92 2.02 25.35
N ARG A 12 33.22 2.34 25.47
CA ARG A 12 34.27 1.91 24.52
C ARG A 12 34.39 0.39 24.42
N THR A 13 34.40 -0.29 25.57
CA THR A 13 34.51 -1.76 25.61
C THR A 13 33.28 -2.43 25.00
N CYS A 14 32.07 -1.94 25.29
CA CYS A 14 30.84 -2.45 24.67
C CYS A 14 30.82 -2.23 23.15
N LEU A 15 31.19 -1.02 22.68
CA LEU A 15 31.23 -0.70 21.26
C LEU A 15 32.21 -1.62 20.50
N ARG A 16 33.41 -1.79 21.07
CA ARG A 16 34.43 -2.71 20.54
C ARG A 16 33.94 -4.17 20.55
N GLY A 17 33.31 -4.59 21.64
CA GLY A 17 32.70 -5.91 21.77
C GLY A 17 31.67 -6.18 20.67
N ILE A 18 30.79 -5.22 20.36
CA ILE A 18 29.74 -5.41 19.35
C ILE A 18 30.30 -5.44 17.93
N TYR A 19 31.27 -4.59 17.59
CA TYR A 19 31.79 -4.48 16.22
C TYR A 19 32.88 -5.52 15.89
N SER A 20 33.72 -5.86 16.87
CA SER A 20 34.89 -6.72 16.69
C SER A 20 34.85 -8.03 17.48
N CYS A 21 33.84 -8.25 18.33
CA CYS A 21 33.76 -9.36 19.32
C CYS A 21 34.97 -9.42 20.25
N GLN A 22 35.73 -8.33 20.39
CA GLN A 22 36.89 -8.25 21.28
C GLN A 22 36.56 -7.38 22.48
N TRP A 23 36.36 -8.04 23.62
CA TRP A 23 36.06 -7.39 24.90
C TRP A 23 37.32 -6.96 25.66
N ASN A 24 38.51 -7.40 25.22
CA ASN A 24 39.81 -7.08 25.81
C ASN A 24 40.68 -6.22 24.89
N ASN A 25 41.65 -5.50 25.49
CA ASN A 25 42.49 -4.49 24.85
C ASN A 25 43.63 -5.07 23.99
N GLN A 26 43.34 -6.02 23.10
CA GLN A 26 44.33 -6.58 22.18
C GLN A 26 44.30 -5.86 20.83
N ASN A 27 45.23 -4.93 20.64
CA ASN A 27 45.45 -4.20 19.39
C ASN A 27 46.10 -5.09 18.33
N LYS A 28 45.34 -6.00 17.70
CA LYS A 28 45.74 -6.59 16.42
C LYS A 28 45.31 -5.65 15.29
N ARG A 29 46.30 -5.02 14.64
CA ARG A 29 46.10 -4.11 13.51
C ARG A 29 45.73 -4.95 12.27
N GLN A 30 44.55 -4.76 11.69
CA GLN A 30 44.12 -5.50 10.49
C GLN A 30 44.45 -4.73 9.20
N ASN A 31 45.20 -5.34 8.28
CA ASN A 31 45.69 -4.70 7.04
C ASN A 31 44.60 -4.22 6.06
N ARG A 32 43.32 -4.62 6.23
CA ARG A 32 42.22 -4.31 5.28
C ARG A 32 40.99 -3.66 5.94
N ALA A 33 41.14 -3.06 7.12
CA ALA A 33 40.02 -2.48 7.87
C ALA A 33 39.22 -1.44 7.07
N CYS A 34 39.90 -0.60 6.28
CA CYS A 34 39.26 0.43 5.43
C CYS A 34 38.38 -0.19 4.32
N CYS A 35 38.87 -1.25 3.66
CA CYS A 35 38.12 -1.92 2.59
C CYS A 35 36.81 -2.54 3.10
N TRP A 36 36.82 -3.13 4.30
CA TRP A 36 35.62 -3.70 4.90
C TRP A 36 34.60 -2.65 5.34
N PHE A 37 35.06 -1.49 5.80
CA PHE A 37 34.15 -0.37 6.09
C PHE A 37 33.49 0.16 4.82
N SER A 38 34.24 0.35 3.73
CA SER A 38 33.66 0.73 2.43
C SER A 38 32.67 -0.31 1.90
N PHE A 39 32.99 -1.60 2.05
CA PHE A 39 32.08 -2.69 1.68
C PHE A 39 30.80 -2.68 2.51
N LEU A 40 30.89 -2.45 3.82
CA LEU A 40 29.74 -2.29 4.70
C LEU A 40 28.85 -1.11 4.27
N SER A 41 29.44 0.05 3.96
CA SER A 41 28.68 1.21 3.48
C SER A 41 27.94 0.88 2.18
N PHE A 42 28.60 0.21 1.23
CA PHE A 42 28.00 -0.22 -0.03
C PHE A 42 26.82 -1.18 0.18
N VAL A 43 27.00 -2.24 0.97
CA VAL A 43 25.94 -3.21 1.28
C VAL A 43 24.77 -2.54 2.03
N SER A 44 25.05 -1.58 2.91
CA SER A 44 24.00 -0.83 3.63
C SER A 44 23.12 0.00 2.69
N ILE A 45 23.73 0.66 1.70
CA ILE A 45 22.99 1.41 0.67
C ILE A 45 22.14 0.46 -0.17
N LEU A 46 22.71 -0.66 -0.63
CA LEU A 46 21.95 -1.65 -1.40
C LEU A 46 20.78 -2.25 -0.60
N ALA A 47 21.00 -2.59 0.67
CA ALA A 47 19.95 -3.12 1.54
C ALA A 47 18.83 -2.10 1.78
N LEU A 48 19.17 -0.81 1.95
CA LEU A 48 18.20 0.28 2.03
C LEU A 48 17.40 0.44 0.72
N SER A 49 18.08 0.47 -0.42
CA SER A 49 17.43 0.56 -1.74
C SER A 49 16.51 -0.64 -1.99
N TRP A 50 16.93 -1.85 -1.61
CA TRP A 50 16.10 -3.04 -1.71
C TRP A 50 14.88 -2.96 -0.79
N MET A 51 15.06 -2.52 0.45
CA MET A 51 13.94 -2.31 1.37
C MET A 51 12.92 -1.32 0.81
N TYR A 52 13.39 -0.24 0.18
CA TYR A 52 12.53 0.72 -0.52
C TYR A 52 11.75 0.06 -1.66
N VAL A 53 12.40 -0.73 -2.51
CA VAL A 53 11.71 -1.50 -3.58
C VAL A 53 10.66 -2.43 -3.00
N CYS A 54 10.98 -3.19 -1.95
CA CYS A 54 10.01 -4.09 -1.33
C CYS A 54 8.80 -3.33 -0.76
N PHE A 55 9.03 -2.15 -0.16
CA PHE A 55 7.96 -1.30 0.36
C PHE A 55 7.02 -0.82 -0.75
N ILE A 56 7.55 -0.38 -1.90
CA ILE A 56 6.71 0.02 -3.04
C ILE A 56 5.94 -1.16 -3.63
N ALA A 57 6.54 -2.34 -3.66
CA ALA A 57 5.91 -3.58 -4.11
C ALA A 57 4.84 -4.15 -3.14
N PHE A 58 4.49 -3.44 -2.05
CA PHE A 58 3.48 -3.88 -1.09
C PHE A 58 2.11 -4.10 -1.69
N ASN A 59 1.73 -3.30 -2.69
CA ASN A 59 0.42 -3.42 -3.34
C ASN A 59 0.26 -4.76 -4.07
N ASP A 60 1.36 -5.38 -4.50
CA ASP A 60 1.40 -6.66 -5.22
C ASP A 60 1.65 -7.87 -4.31
N HIS A 61 1.52 -7.69 -3.00
CA HIS A 61 1.77 -8.75 -2.03
C HIS A 61 1.03 -10.06 -2.31
N ASN A 62 -0.17 -10.01 -2.90
CA ASN A 62 -0.99 -11.17 -3.22
C ASN A 62 -0.43 -11.92 -4.43
N ASP A 63 0.10 -11.21 -5.43
CA ASP A 63 0.69 -11.80 -6.62
C ASP A 63 2.00 -12.51 -6.25
N VAL A 64 2.80 -11.92 -5.36
CA VAL A 64 4.00 -12.55 -4.79
C VAL A 64 3.63 -13.81 -4.00
N ASN A 65 2.62 -13.73 -3.11
CA ASN A 65 2.15 -14.88 -2.34
C ASN A 65 1.63 -16.00 -3.24
N TRP A 66 0.89 -15.64 -4.30
CA TRP A 66 0.34 -16.59 -5.26
C TRP A 66 1.44 -17.29 -6.07
N LEU A 67 2.43 -16.54 -6.57
CA LEU A 67 3.56 -17.12 -7.29
C LEU A 67 4.35 -18.08 -6.41
N ALA A 68 4.61 -17.69 -5.16
CA ALA A 68 5.28 -18.54 -4.19
C ALA A 68 4.45 -19.79 -3.86
N PHE A 69 3.13 -19.66 -3.71
CA PHE A 69 2.23 -20.80 -3.54
C PHE A 69 2.26 -21.77 -4.72
N LYS A 70 2.26 -21.26 -5.96
CA LYS A 70 2.30 -22.10 -7.17
C LYS A 70 3.53 -23.02 -7.19
N THR A 71 4.67 -22.51 -6.70
CA THR A 71 5.96 -23.21 -6.65
C THR A 71 6.09 -24.09 -5.42
N LEU A 72 5.77 -23.57 -4.22
CA LEU A 72 6.03 -24.21 -2.94
C LEU A 72 4.85 -25.03 -2.40
N LYS A 73 3.67 -24.93 -3.02
CA LYS A 73 2.41 -25.61 -2.65
C LYS A 73 1.95 -25.38 -1.21
N LYS A 74 2.48 -24.33 -0.55
CA LYS A 74 2.14 -23.96 0.83
C LYS A 74 1.63 -22.52 0.87
N TRP A 75 0.41 -22.34 1.37
CA TRP A 75 -0.21 -21.02 1.51
C TRP A 75 0.32 -20.33 2.76
N VAL A 76 1.22 -19.36 2.56
CA VAL A 76 1.81 -18.51 3.60
C VAL A 76 1.89 -17.09 3.03
N SER A 77 1.89 -16.08 3.90
CA SER A 77 2.20 -14.70 3.51
C SER A 77 3.70 -14.54 3.18
N TRP A 78 4.16 -15.19 2.11
CA TRP A 78 5.54 -15.18 1.62
C TRP A 78 6.11 -13.77 1.44
N TYR A 79 5.30 -12.84 0.95
CA TYR A 79 5.67 -11.43 0.85
C TYR A 79 6.02 -10.82 2.21
N MET A 80 5.25 -11.11 3.27
CA MET A 80 5.55 -10.60 4.61
C MET A 80 6.86 -11.17 5.15
N ILE A 81 7.17 -12.43 4.83
CA ILE A 81 8.47 -13.03 5.20
C ILE A 81 9.61 -12.29 4.50
N VAL A 82 9.50 -12.04 3.19
CA VAL A 82 10.50 -11.28 2.42
C VAL A 82 10.68 -9.87 2.99
N MET A 83 9.58 -9.19 3.34
CA MET A 83 9.61 -7.87 3.96
C MET A 83 10.33 -7.89 5.31
N VAL A 84 9.99 -8.81 6.20
CA VAL A 84 10.63 -8.92 7.53
C VAL A 84 12.12 -9.22 7.39
N VAL A 85 12.50 -10.17 6.52
CA VAL A 85 13.90 -10.51 6.27
C VAL A 85 14.67 -9.30 5.71
N SER A 86 14.09 -8.58 4.75
CA SER A 86 14.70 -7.38 4.16
C SER A 86 14.85 -6.26 5.18
N ALA A 87 13.85 -6.04 6.04
CA ALA A 87 13.89 -5.04 7.10
C ALA A 87 14.94 -5.37 8.18
N VAL A 88 15.04 -6.63 8.59
CA VAL A 88 16.08 -7.10 9.52
C VAL A 88 17.46 -6.90 8.91
N LEU A 89 17.64 -7.25 7.63
CA LEU A 89 18.92 -7.08 6.93
C LEU A 89 19.32 -5.60 6.82
N ALA A 90 18.41 -4.73 6.39
CA ALA A 90 18.68 -3.30 6.27
C ALA A 90 19.01 -2.68 7.65
N THR A 91 18.21 -2.99 8.68
CA THR A 91 18.43 -2.51 10.04
C THR A 91 19.78 -2.98 10.58
N TYR A 92 20.12 -4.25 10.38
CA TYR A 92 21.39 -4.81 10.77
C TYR A 92 22.58 -4.09 10.11
N CYS A 93 22.53 -3.89 8.79
CA CYS A 93 23.60 -3.20 8.05
C CYS A 93 23.75 -1.75 8.51
N LEU A 94 22.65 -1.03 8.72
CA LEU A 94 22.66 0.35 9.21
C LEU A 94 23.19 0.48 10.63
N LEU A 95 22.77 -0.37 11.54
CA LEU A 95 23.29 -0.38 12.91
C LEU A 95 24.79 -0.66 12.91
N LEU A 96 25.24 -1.62 12.10
CA LEU A 96 26.66 -1.94 11.96
C LEU A 96 27.44 -0.77 11.34
N LEU A 97 26.88 -0.05 10.37
CA LEU A 97 27.46 1.15 9.79
C LEU A 97 27.56 2.28 10.82
N VAL A 98 26.53 2.51 11.63
CA VAL A 98 26.54 3.47 12.74
C VAL A 98 27.63 3.12 13.75
N PHE A 99 27.76 1.84 14.15
CA PHE A 99 28.84 1.40 15.02
C PHE A 99 30.23 1.64 14.41
N GLY A 100 30.39 1.41 13.09
CA GLY A 100 31.61 1.74 12.38
C GLY A 100 31.92 3.25 12.38
N LEU A 101 30.91 4.10 12.18
CA LEU A 101 31.07 5.57 12.28
C LEU A 101 31.43 6.02 13.70
N LEU A 102 30.84 5.40 14.73
CA LEU A 102 31.18 5.66 16.14
C LEU A 102 32.61 5.22 16.47
N HIS A 103 33.08 4.09 15.94
CA HIS A 103 34.48 3.66 16.05
C HIS A 103 35.42 4.72 15.46
N LEU A 104 35.07 5.26 14.28
CA LEU A 104 35.83 6.32 13.62
C LEU A 104 35.86 7.60 14.48
N ALA A 105 34.72 7.97 15.08
CA ALA A 105 34.60 9.11 15.99
C ALA A 105 35.52 8.97 17.22
N ILE A 106 35.48 7.79 17.85
CA ILE A 106 36.12 7.50 19.15
C ILE A 106 37.60 7.08 19.01
N ARG A 107 38.11 6.91 17.77
CA ARG A 107 39.49 6.48 17.45
C ARG A 107 39.78 5.00 17.74
N GLU A 108 38.77 4.15 17.63
CA GLU A 108 38.91 2.71 17.74
C GLU A 108 39.23 2.08 16.37
N PRO A 109 39.99 0.97 16.30
CA PRO A 109 40.25 0.29 15.03
C PRO A 109 38.94 -0.27 14.46
N LEU A 110 38.77 -0.17 13.14
CA LEU A 110 37.64 -0.72 12.38
C LEU A 110 37.83 -2.22 12.13
N ASN A 111 38.09 -2.98 13.19
CA ASN A 111 38.30 -4.42 13.12
C ASN A 111 36.94 -5.13 13.04
N LEU A 112 36.42 -5.31 11.83
CA LEU A 112 35.15 -6.01 11.65
C LEU A 112 35.31 -7.51 11.92
N HIS A 113 34.49 -8.06 12.82
CA HIS A 113 34.51 -9.50 13.14
C HIS A 113 34.17 -10.36 11.91
N TRP A 114 34.71 -11.58 11.84
CA TRP A 114 34.52 -12.47 10.68
C TRP A 114 33.04 -12.85 10.47
N LEU A 115 32.28 -13.00 11.55
CA LEU A 115 30.84 -13.29 11.48
C LEU A 115 30.06 -12.20 10.74
N HIS A 116 30.34 -10.92 11.03
CA HIS A 116 29.72 -9.79 10.32
C HIS A 116 30.10 -9.80 8.84
N LYS A 117 31.34 -10.18 8.49
CA LYS A 117 31.77 -10.31 7.09
C LYS A 117 30.94 -11.36 6.35
N VAL A 118 30.71 -12.51 6.97
CA VAL A 118 29.86 -13.58 6.41
C VAL A 118 28.42 -13.06 6.22
N PHE A 119 27.85 -12.41 7.24
CA PHE A 119 26.50 -11.86 7.15
C PHE A 119 26.36 -10.76 6.08
N LEU A 120 27.36 -9.91 5.88
CA LEU A 120 27.35 -8.91 4.81
C LEU A 120 27.38 -9.54 3.42
N ILE A 121 28.15 -10.62 3.23
CA ILE A 121 28.18 -11.37 1.96
C ILE A 121 26.83 -12.05 1.70
N LEU A 122 26.26 -12.72 2.72
CA LEU A 122 24.93 -13.33 2.61
C LEU A 122 23.84 -12.29 2.35
N GLY A 123 23.94 -11.13 2.99
CA GLY A 123 23.05 -9.99 2.75
C GLY A 123 23.11 -9.48 1.32
N LEU A 124 24.33 -9.28 0.79
CA LEU A 124 24.53 -8.89 -0.60
C LEU A 124 23.93 -9.92 -1.57
N LEU A 125 24.19 -11.22 -1.35
CA LEU A 125 23.60 -12.28 -2.15
C LEU A 125 22.07 -12.24 -2.11
N SER A 126 21.48 -12.07 -0.92
CA SER A 126 20.03 -11.99 -0.75
C SER A 126 19.41 -10.80 -1.50
N VAL A 127 20.02 -9.62 -1.40
CA VAL A 127 19.57 -8.40 -2.12
C VAL A 127 19.68 -8.58 -3.63
N THR A 128 20.80 -9.14 -4.12
CA THR A 128 20.99 -9.37 -5.56
C THR A 128 20.00 -10.37 -6.12
N LEU A 129 19.74 -11.48 -5.42
CA LEU A 129 18.74 -12.48 -5.81
C LEU A 129 17.32 -11.91 -5.78
N GLY A 130 16.98 -11.14 -4.74
CA GLY A 130 15.70 -10.45 -4.64
C GLY A 130 15.47 -9.49 -5.79
N THR A 131 16.47 -8.64 -6.08
CA THR A 131 16.42 -7.66 -7.18
C THR A 131 16.31 -8.35 -8.53
N ALA A 132 17.08 -9.41 -8.77
CA ALA A 132 17.00 -10.19 -10.00
C ALA A 132 15.63 -10.85 -10.18
N GLY A 133 15.06 -11.41 -9.11
CA GLY A 133 13.70 -11.97 -9.12
C GLY A 133 12.65 -10.91 -9.45
N PHE A 134 12.78 -9.71 -8.88
CA PHE A 134 11.91 -8.58 -9.17
C PHE A 134 12.02 -8.15 -10.64
N CYS A 135 13.23 -8.01 -11.19
CA CYS A 135 13.45 -7.68 -12.60
C CYS A 135 12.84 -8.69 -13.58
N ILE A 136 12.91 -9.99 -13.28
CA ILE A 136 12.45 -11.03 -14.22
C ILE A 136 10.93 -11.21 -14.19
N LYS A 137 10.29 -10.96 -13.04
CA LYS A 137 8.87 -11.30 -12.84
C LYS A 137 7.94 -10.10 -12.72
N TRP A 138 8.47 -8.93 -12.36
CA TRP A 138 7.70 -7.69 -12.12
C TRP A 138 8.31 -6.52 -12.89
N GLU A 139 8.56 -6.71 -14.19
CA GLU A 139 9.14 -5.66 -15.05
C GLU A 139 8.27 -4.38 -15.07
N GLU A 140 6.94 -4.55 -15.13
CA GLU A 140 6.00 -3.42 -15.18
C GLU A 140 6.06 -2.55 -13.92
N GLU A 141 6.36 -3.14 -12.77
CA GLU A 141 6.41 -2.44 -11.47
C GLU A 141 7.65 -1.57 -11.29
N TRP A 142 8.68 -1.73 -12.13
CA TRP A 142 9.82 -0.79 -12.13
C TRP A 142 9.38 0.63 -12.47
N LYS A 143 8.32 0.79 -13.27
CA LYS A 143 7.72 2.11 -13.54
C LYS A 143 7.12 2.70 -12.26
N THR A 144 6.45 1.88 -11.44
CA THR A 144 5.93 2.28 -10.13
C THR A 144 7.05 2.69 -9.19
N VAL A 145 8.13 1.90 -9.11
CA VAL A 145 9.32 2.22 -8.30
C VAL A 145 9.95 3.54 -8.75
N TYR A 146 10.11 3.75 -10.06
CA TYR A 146 10.64 4.98 -10.63
C TYR A 146 9.78 6.20 -10.31
N LEU A 147 8.46 6.11 -10.54
CA LEU A 147 7.52 7.18 -10.22
C LEU A 147 7.51 7.51 -8.72
N SER A 148 7.53 6.48 -7.88
CA SER A 148 7.63 6.65 -6.43
C SER A 148 8.95 7.33 -6.05
N PHE A 149 10.07 6.96 -6.69
CA PHE A 149 11.36 7.60 -6.45
C PHE A 149 11.32 9.07 -6.84
N GLN A 150 10.71 9.45 -7.97
CA GLN A 150 10.52 10.85 -8.34
C GLN A 150 9.66 11.62 -7.34
N ALA A 151 8.57 11.00 -6.86
CA ALA A 151 7.67 11.60 -5.87
C ALA A 151 8.36 11.79 -4.51
N THR A 152 9.19 10.82 -4.09
CA THR A 152 9.88 10.84 -2.79
C THR A 152 11.25 11.54 -2.83
N ALA A 153 11.79 11.83 -4.02
CA ALA A 153 13.12 12.41 -4.21
C ALA A 153 13.37 13.70 -3.42
N PRO A 154 12.43 14.66 -3.29
CA PRO A 154 12.65 15.85 -2.46
C PRO A 154 12.91 15.51 -0.98
N PHE A 155 12.19 14.54 -0.43
CA PHE A 155 12.35 14.10 0.96
C PHE A 155 13.65 13.31 1.15
N LEU A 156 14.00 12.46 0.17
CA LEU A 156 15.28 11.74 0.17
C LEU A 156 16.47 12.70 0.08
N GLN A 157 16.36 13.77 -0.71
CA GLN A 157 17.36 14.82 -0.81
C GLN A 157 17.53 15.56 0.52
N LEU A 158 16.42 15.95 1.17
CA LEU A 158 16.47 16.57 2.49
C LEU A 158 17.15 15.64 3.52
N GLY A 159 16.79 14.35 3.51
CA GLY A 159 17.44 13.34 4.33
C GLY A 159 18.95 13.22 4.04
N ALA A 160 19.34 13.27 2.77
CA ALA A 160 20.75 13.24 2.36
C ALA A 160 21.52 14.48 2.85
N VAL A 161 20.93 15.67 2.81
CA VAL A 161 21.52 16.91 3.36
C VAL A 161 21.74 16.79 4.86
N VAL A 162 20.74 16.30 5.60
CA VAL A 162 20.86 16.07 7.06
C VAL A 162 21.97 15.06 7.35
N ALA A 163 21.99 13.92 6.64
CA ALA A 163 23.04 12.91 6.82
C ALA A 163 24.45 13.44 6.50
N LEU A 164 24.59 14.19 5.41
CA LEU A 164 25.86 14.84 5.02
C LEU A 164 26.32 15.82 6.09
N THR A 165 25.41 16.61 6.65
CA THR A 165 25.69 17.56 7.73
C THR A 165 26.16 16.84 8.99
N LEU A 166 25.47 15.76 9.40
CA LEU A 166 25.84 14.97 10.57
C LEU A 166 27.19 14.26 10.43
N ILE A 167 27.55 13.82 9.22
CA ILE A 167 28.80 13.09 8.96
C ILE A 167 29.97 14.05 8.67
N SER A 168 29.71 15.32 8.31
CA SER A 168 30.73 16.30 7.94
C SER A 168 31.87 16.43 8.96
N TRP A 169 31.55 16.48 10.26
CA TRP A 169 32.58 16.60 11.30
C TRP A 169 33.51 15.38 11.35
N LEU A 170 33.01 14.17 11.07
CA LEU A 170 33.82 12.94 11.00
C LEU A 170 34.74 12.96 9.78
N VAL A 171 34.28 13.54 8.67
CA VAL A 171 35.07 13.73 7.44
C VAL A 171 36.23 14.67 7.71
N PHE A 172 35.97 15.85 8.29
CA PHE A 172 37.03 16.81 8.65
C PHE A 172 38.00 16.22 9.66
N GLN A 173 37.49 15.49 10.64
CA GLN A 173 38.33 14.78 11.60
C GLN A 173 39.24 13.74 10.91
N SER A 174 38.73 13.03 9.91
CA SER A 174 39.50 12.06 9.11
C SER A 174 40.53 12.75 8.22
N TYR A 175 40.19 13.90 7.64
CA TYR A 175 41.09 14.75 6.86
C TYR A 175 42.30 15.22 7.69
N HIS A 176 42.06 15.75 8.89
CA HIS A 176 43.14 16.20 9.78
C HIS A 176 44.03 15.04 10.25
N ARG A 177 43.49 13.81 10.34
CA ARG A 177 44.22 12.60 10.76
C ARG A 177 45.02 11.96 9.62
N ALA A 178 44.67 12.21 8.36
CA ALA A 178 45.33 11.58 7.22
C ALA A 178 46.82 11.98 7.14
N LYS A 179 47.70 10.98 7.04
CA LYS A 179 49.16 11.20 7.05
C LYS A 179 49.73 11.65 5.71
N THR A 180 49.13 11.21 4.61
CA THR A 180 49.60 11.48 3.25
C THR A 180 48.73 12.55 2.58
N ALA A 181 49.35 13.39 1.75
CA ALA A 181 48.64 14.38 0.96
C ALA A 181 47.59 13.72 0.04
N ALA A 182 47.92 12.57 -0.55
CA ALA A 182 46.99 11.80 -1.37
C ALA A 182 45.70 11.42 -0.63
N CYS A 183 45.78 10.94 0.61
CA CYS A 183 44.59 10.61 1.40
C CYS A 183 43.78 11.86 1.77
N LYS A 184 44.44 12.98 2.08
CA LYS A 184 43.76 14.26 2.36
C LYS A 184 42.98 14.76 1.15
N VAL A 185 43.61 14.76 -0.02
CA VAL A 185 43.00 15.14 -1.30
C VAL A 185 41.83 14.20 -1.60
N PHE A 186 42.01 12.89 -1.46
CA PHE A 186 40.94 11.92 -1.68
C PHE A 186 39.71 12.18 -0.79
N ILE A 187 39.90 12.33 0.52
CA ILE A 187 38.79 12.58 1.47
C ILE A 187 38.04 13.86 1.11
N MET A 188 38.75 14.96 0.85
CA MET A 188 38.12 16.24 0.50
C MET A 188 37.42 16.20 -0.85
N MET A 189 38.05 15.61 -1.87
CA MET A 189 37.45 15.50 -3.20
C MET A 189 36.18 14.63 -3.16
N THR A 190 36.20 13.49 -2.46
CA THR A 190 34.99 12.67 -2.30
C THR A 190 33.89 13.44 -1.58
N PHE A 191 34.21 14.16 -0.50
CA PHE A 191 33.23 14.97 0.23
C PHE A 191 32.64 16.08 -0.64
N LEU A 192 33.47 16.80 -1.41
CA LEU A 192 33.02 17.85 -2.32
C LEU A 192 32.14 17.31 -3.44
N VAL A 193 32.51 16.18 -4.07
CA VAL A 193 31.71 15.55 -5.12
C VAL A 193 30.37 15.07 -4.59
N VAL A 194 30.33 14.41 -3.43
CA VAL A 194 29.07 13.96 -2.81
C VAL A 194 28.22 15.15 -2.40
N SER A 195 28.83 16.19 -1.83
CA SER A 195 28.11 17.43 -1.47
C SER A 195 27.51 18.09 -2.70
N ALA A 196 28.30 18.29 -3.76
CA ALA A 196 27.82 18.85 -5.01
C ALA A 196 26.67 18.01 -5.59
N ALA A 197 26.79 16.68 -5.60
CA ALA A 197 25.73 15.81 -6.07
C ALA A 197 24.43 15.98 -5.25
N VAL A 198 24.50 16.02 -3.92
CA VAL A 198 23.32 16.18 -3.04
C VAL A 198 22.68 17.57 -3.15
N PHE A 199 23.48 18.62 -3.32
CA PHE A 199 22.97 19.99 -3.44
C PHE A 199 22.51 20.35 -4.86
N LEU A 200 23.06 19.70 -5.89
CA LEU A 200 22.65 19.90 -7.29
C LEU A 200 21.56 18.93 -7.74
N CYS A 201 21.33 17.80 -7.05
CA CYS A 201 20.29 16.87 -7.45
C CYS A 201 18.88 17.47 -7.53
N PRO A 202 18.47 18.51 -6.75
CA PRO A 202 17.17 19.16 -6.95
C PRO A 202 16.94 19.67 -8.39
N LEU A 203 17.99 20.05 -9.10
CA LEU A 203 17.90 20.49 -10.50
C LEU A 203 17.49 19.35 -11.46
N ALA A 204 17.69 18.09 -11.05
CA ALA A 204 17.32 16.90 -11.81
C ALA A 204 16.04 16.22 -11.29
N ILE A 205 15.45 16.70 -10.19
CA ILE A 205 14.21 16.15 -9.64
C ILE A 205 13.03 16.69 -10.44
N CYS A 206 12.55 15.90 -11.40
CA CYS A 206 11.25 16.10 -12.02
C CYS A 206 10.20 15.40 -11.16
N SER A 207 9.58 16.13 -10.23
CA SER A 207 8.44 15.60 -9.48
C SER A 207 7.16 15.72 -10.31
N PRO A 208 6.42 14.62 -10.56
CA PRO A 208 5.11 14.69 -11.20
C PRO A 208 4.12 15.59 -10.45
N CYS A 209 4.36 15.83 -9.16
CA CYS A 209 3.53 16.68 -8.32
C CYS A 209 3.77 18.19 -8.54
N ILE A 210 4.85 18.56 -9.24
CA ILE A 210 5.27 19.95 -9.50
C ILE A 210 5.44 20.13 -11.02
N THR A 211 4.37 19.88 -11.78
CA THR A 211 4.32 20.15 -13.23
C THR A 211 3.17 21.08 -13.56
N SER A 212 3.40 22.04 -14.46
CA SER A 212 2.35 22.91 -15.00
C SER A 212 1.50 22.20 -16.05
N ASN A 213 2.02 21.13 -16.65
CA ASN A 213 1.37 20.35 -17.69
C ASN A 213 0.84 19.05 -17.08
N LEU A 214 -0.36 19.13 -16.49
CA LEU A 214 -1.03 17.95 -15.94
C LEU A 214 -1.60 17.11 -17.08
N PRO A 215 -1.52 15.76 -17.00
CA PRO A 215 -2.28 14.90 -17.89
C PRO A 215 -3.79 15.13 -17.70
N PRO A 216 -4.63 14.65 -18.63
CA PRO A 216 -6.08 14.70 -18.46
C PRO A 216 -6.49 14.17 -17.08
N LYS A 217 -7.44 14.84 -16.44
CA LYS A 217 -7.99 14.44 -15.13
C LYS A 217 -8.35 12.94 -15.18
N PRO A 218 -7.86 12.12 -14.23
CA PRO A 218 -8.24 10.72 -14.17
C PRO A 218 -9.76 10.56 -14.12
N ALA A 219 -10.25 9.53 -14.79
CA ALA A 219 -11.66 9.18 -14.74
C ALA A 219 -12.05 8.82 -13.30
N LEU A 220 -13.17 9.37 -12.82
CA LEU A 220 -13.66 9.13 -11.47
C LEU A 220 -14.66 7.98 -11.46
N VAL A 221 -14.53 7.08 -10.48
CA VAL A 221 -15.48 5.99 -10.24
C VAL A 221 -16.10 6.21 -8.87
N GLY A 222 -17.43 6.26 -8.82
CA GLY A 222 -18.17 6.47 -7.58
C GLY A 222 -18.27 5.17 -6.77
N HIS A 223 -17.29 4.92 -5.89
CA HIS A 223 -17.28 3.77 -4.98
C HIS A 223 -18.47 3.82 -4.01
N ARG A 224 -19.45 2.93 -4.21
CA ARG A 224 -20.78 2.95 -3.56
C ARG A 224 -21.53 4.26 -3.77
N GLY A 225 -21.28 4.92 -4.89
CA GLY A 225 -21.73 6.28 -5.20
C GLY A 225 -20.73 7.34 -4.70
N ALA A 226 -21.19 8.27 -3.86
CA ALA A 226 -20.40 9.31 -3.21
C ALA A 226 -20.56 9.23 -1.68
N PRO A 227 -19.95 8.24 -1.01
CA PRO A 227 -20.18 7.93 0.41
C PRO A 227 -19.75 9.06 1.37
N MET A 228 -18.90 9.98 0.91
CA MET A 228 -18.54 11.18 1.66
C MET A 228 -19.62 12.27 1.60
N MET A 229 -20.56 12.21 0.65
CA MET A 229 -21.59 13.23 0.45
C MET A 229 -23.01 12.73 0.75
N ALA A 230 -23.20 11.41 0.83
CA ALA A 230 -24.49 10.77 1.02
C ALA A 230 -24.29 9.35 1.57
N PRO A 231 -25.32 8.71 2.16
CA PRO A 231 -25.21 7.35 2.68
C PRO A 231 -24.86 6.35 1.58
N GLU A 232 -23.85 5.52 1.80
CA GLU A 232 -23.33 4.57 0.79
C GLU A 232 -24.42 3.65 0.20
N ASN A 233 -24.29 3.26 -1.08
CA ASN A 233 -25.23 2.36 -1.77
C ASN A 233 -26.71 2.82 -1.72
N THR A 234 -26.96 4.14 -1.74
CA THR A 234 -28.31 4.72 -1.86
C THR A 234 -28.47 5.50 -3.16
N MET A 235 -29.71 5.74 -3.60
CA MET A 235 -29.96 6.52 -4.82
C MET A 235 -29.45 7.97 -4.70
N MET A 236 -29.50 8.57 -3.51
CA MET A 236 -28.87 9.87 -3.26
C MET A 236 -27.36 9.82 -3.49
N SER A 237 -26.67 8.76 -3.02
CA SER A 237 -25.23 8.59 -3.21
C SER A 237 -24.83 8.48 -4.67
N PHE A 238 -25.58 7.74 -5.48
CA PHE A 238 -25.33 7.67 -6.92
C PHE A 238 -25.68 8.98 -7.66
N ARG A 239 -26.72 9.70 -7.21
CA ARG A 239 -27.00 11.04 -7.74
C ARG A 239 -25.85 12.02 -7.44
N LYS A 240 -25.35 12.03 -6.21
CA LYS A 240 -24.22 12.85 -5.79
C LYS A 240 -22.92 12.51 -6.53
N SER A 241 -22.70 11.24 -6.88
CA SER A 241 -21.54 10.88 -7.70
C SER A 241 -21.67 11.36 -9.15
N ILE A 242 -22.87 11.40 -9.73
CA ILE A 242 -23.10 12.04 -11.05
C ILE A 242 -22.71 13.52 -11.00
N GLU A 243 -23.07 14.24 -9.92
CA GLU A 243 -22.67 15.65 -9.72
C GLU A 243 -21.13 15.84 -9.69
N CYS A 244 -20.37 14.75 -9.51
CA CYS A 244 -18.91 14.72 -9.51
C CYS A 244 -18.29 14.20 -10.83
N ASP A 245 -19.07 14.08 -11.91
CA ASP A 245 -18.64 13.59 -13.23
C ASP A 245 -18.02 12.19 -13.21
N VAL A 246 -18.59 11.26 -12.44
CA VAL A 246 -18.12 9.87 -12.45
C VAL A 246 -18.44 9.19 -13.78
N VAL A 247 -17.47 8.45 -14.30
CA VAL A 247 -17.64 7.64 -15.52
C VAL A 247 -18.32 6.30 -15.24
N ALA A 248 -18.25 5.85 -13.99
CA ALA A 248 -18.85 4.61 -13.54
C ALA A 248 -19.32 4.70 -12.09
N PHE A 249 -20.41 4.00 -11.78
CA PHE A 249 -20.77 3.62 -10.41
C PHE A 249 -20.05 2.34 -10.05
N GLU A 250 -19.49 2.28 -8.85
CA GLU A 250 -19.11 1.01 -8.24
C GLU A 250 -20.09 0.69 -7.11
N THR A 251 -20.49 -0.57 -6.98
CA THR A 251 -21.48 -1.01 -5.99
C THR A 251 -21.31 -2.49 -5.64
N ASP A 252 -22.07 -2.94 -4.65
CA ASP A 252 -22.04 -4.29 -4.12
C ASP A 252 -23.43 -4.92 -4.26
N VAL A 253 -23.52 -6.04 -4.98
CA VAL A 253 -24.79 -6.70 -5.27
C VAL A 253 -24.96 -7.95 -4.41
N GLN A 254 -26.15 -8.07 -3.84
CA GLN A 254 -26.63 -9.22 -3.09
C GLN A 254 -28.01 -9.66 -3.57
N LEU A 255 -28.40 -10.88 -3.22
CA LEU A 255 -29.67 -11.47 -3.59
C LEU A 255 -30.59 -11.59 -2.37
N SER A 256 -31.83 -11.10 -2.48
CA SER A 256 -32.87 -11.24 -1.45
C SER A 256 -33.43 -12.67 -1.39
N GLU A 257 -34.26 -12.95 -0.38
CA GLU A 257 -34.99 -14.23 -0.25
C GLU A 257 -35.84 -14.56 -1.50
N ASP A 258 -36.50 -13.55 -2.06
CA ASP A 258 -37.32 -13.64 -3.26
C ASP A 258 -36.53 -13.51 -4.57
N MET A 259 -35.22 -13.75 -4.52
CA MET A 259 -34.30 -13.80 -5.66
C MET A 259 -34.22 -12.50 -6.48
N LYS A 260 -34.31 -11.35 -5.80
CA LYS A 260 -34.19 -10.03 -6.42
C LYS A 260 -32.87 -9.36 -6.02
N PRO A 261 -32.05 -8.90 -6.99
CA PRO A 261 -30.78 -8.26 -6.65
C PRO A 261 -30.98 -6.87 -6.02
N PHE A 262 -30.28 -6.62 -4.91
CA PHE A 262 -30.26 -5.35 -4.18
C PHE A 262 -28.83 -4.90 -3.86
N LEU A 263 -28.67 -3.63 -3.49
CA LEU A 263 -27.36 -3.02 -3.24
C LEU A 263 -27.06 -3.01 -1.74
N MET A 264 -25.98 -3.69 -1.35
CA MET A 264 -25.51 -3.70 0.04
C MET A 264 -24.07 -4.21 0.11
N HIS A 265 -23.22 -3.49 0.83
CA HIS A 265 -21.81 -3.84 0.95
C HIS A 265 -21.56 -4.98 1.93
N ASP A 266 -22.08 -4.82 3.15
CA ASP A 266 -21.78 -5.73 4.26
C ASP A 266 -22.44 -7.10 3.97
N ASN A 267 -21.89 -8.18 4.51
CA ASN A 267 -22.39 -9.54 4.28
C ASN A 267 -22.37 -10.37 5.57
N GLY A 268 -22.80 -11.62 5.48
CA GLY A 268 -22.85 -12.51 6.64
C GLY A 268 -23.91 -12.08 7.65
N SER A 269 -23.63 -12.29 8.94
CA SER A 269 -24.64 -12.18 10.01
C SER A 269 -24.92 -10.79 10.54
N SER A 270 -24.21 -9.79 10.03
CA SER A 270 -24.36 -8.39 10.43
C SER A 270 -24.65 -7.47 9.24
N PHE A 271 -25.07 -8.02 8.10
CA PHE A 271 -25.07 -7.31 6.81
C PHE A 271 -25.97 -6.06 6.77
N LEU A 272 -26.98 -5.99 7.65
CA LEU A 272 -27.89 -4.84 7.77
C LEU A 272 -27.60 -3.96 8.99
N LEU A 273 -26.76 -4.39 9.93
CA LEU A 273 -26.68 -3.78 11.26
C LEU A 273 -26.00 -2.41 11.26
N ARG A 274 -25.07 -2.17 10.33
CA ARG A 274 -24.28 -0.93 10.29
C ARG A 274 -25.03 0.20 9.58
N THR A 275 -25.69 -0.12 8.47
CA THR A 275 -26.22 0.87 7.53
C THR A 275 -27.74 0.94 7.52
N THR A 276 -28.43 0.20 8.40
CA THR A 276 -29.90 0.23 8.46
C THR A 276 -30.47 0.21 9.89
N ASP A 277 -31.77 0.48 10.01
CA ASP A 277 -32.58 0.39 11.23
C ASP A 277 -33.16 -1.02 11.50
N VAL A 278 -32.60 -2.08 10.90
CA VAL A 278 -33.15 -3.45 10.99
C VAL A 278 -33.39 -3.92 12.42
N LYS A 279 -32.54 -3.51 13.38
CA LYS A 279 -32.66 -3.91 14.79
C LYS A 279 -33.95 -3.38 15.41
N ASP A 280 -34.34 -2.17 15.05
CA ASP A 280 -35.50 -1.49 15.60
C ASP A 280 -36.77 -1.94 14.86
N LYS A 281 -36.66 -2.19 13.55
CA LYS A 281 -37.79 -2.55 12.70
C LYS A 281 -38.20 -4.01 12.77
N PHE A 282 -37.23 -4.93 12.86
CA PHE A 282 -37.46 -6.38 12.85
C PHE A 282 -36.89 -7.03 14.11
N LEU A 283 -37.47 -6.69 15.26
CA LEU A 283 -37.09 -7.23 16.57
C LEU A 283 -37.14 -8.77 16.57
N GLY A 284 -36.06 -9.41 17.00
CA GLY A 284 -35.98 -10.86 17.17
C GLY A 284 -35.75 -11.67 15.88
N ARG A 285 -35.73 -11.04 14.70
CA ARG A 285 -35.15 -11.66 13.50
C ARG A 285 -33.63 -11.46 13.55
N ASP A 286 -32.88 -12.54 13.67
CA ASP A 286 -31.44 -12.48 13.47
C ASP A 286 -31.18 -11.86 12.09
N GLY A 287 -30.47 -10.73 12.04
CA GLY A 287 -29.92 -10.15 10.80
C GLY A 287 -28.83 -11.02 10.16
N GLY A 288 -28.84 -12.31 10.52
CA GLY A 288 -27.80 -13.32 10.42
C GLY A 288 -27.56 -13.87 9.02
N MET A 289 -28.54 -13.73 8.13
CA MET A 289 -28.46 -14.28 6.79
C MET A 289 -29.19 -13.38 5.79
N ASN A 290 -28.46 -12.96 4.77
CA ASN A 290 -28.92 -12.24 3.57
C ASN A 290 -30.16 -12.84 2.90
N THR A 291 -30.37 -14.15 3.01
CA THR A 291 -31.49 -14.89 2.40
C THR A 291 -32.81 -14.86 3.19
N ASN A 292 -32.91 -14.12 4.29
CA ASN A 292 -34.09 -14.14 5.17
C ASN A 292 -35.02 -12.91 5.01
N PHE A 293 -34.73 -12.05 4.05
CA PHE A 293 -35.53 -10.85 3.79
C PHE A 293 -35.88 -10.77 2.31
N THR A 294 -37.15 -10.55 2.02
CA THR A 294 -37.62 -10.19 0.69
C THR A 294 -37.16 -8.77 0.32
N LEU A 295 -37.07 -8.46 -0.98
CA LEU A 295 -36.72 -7.10 -1.42
C LEU A 295 -37.70 -6.05 -0.86
N GLN A 296 -38.97 -6.40 -0.75
CA GLN A 296 -39.99 -5.50 -0.22
C GLN A 296 -39.72 -5.15 1.24
N GLU A 297 -39.37 -6.13 2.07
CA GLU A 297 -38.97 -5.89 3.47
C GLU A 297 -37.69 -5.04 3.54
N LEU A 298 -36.68 -5.34 2.72
CA LEU A 298 -35.43 -4.57 2.67
C LEU A 298 -35.69 -3.10 2.29
N GLN A 299 -36.57 -2.84 1.34
CA GLN A 299 -36.94 -1.48 0.91
C GLN A 299 -37.75 -0.72 1.97
N THR A 300 -38.25 -1.39 3.01
CA THR A 300 -38.86 -0.70 4.15
C THR A 300 -37.84 -0.14 5.12
N LEU A 301 -36.60 -0.67 5.14
CA LEU A 301 -35.56 -0.22 6.06
C LEU A 301 -35.09 1.20 5.74
N ASN A 302 -34.77 1.96 6.77
CA ASN A 302 -34.06 3.22 6.64
C ASN A 302 -32.57 2.92 6.42
N ALA A 303 -32.03 3.29 5.27
CA ALA A 303 -30.63 3.06 4.89
C ALA A 303 -29.74 4.33 5.01
N GLY A 304 -30.24 5.37 5.67
CA GLY A 304 -29.67 6.72 5.58
C GLY A 304 -29.45 7.46 6.89
N GLU A 305 -30.30 7.25 7.90
CA GLU A 305 -30.22 7.95 9.18
C GLU A 305 -28.88 7.74 9.90
N TRP A 306 -28.31 6.53 9.77
CA TRP A 306 -27.00 6.20 10.34
C TRP A 306 -25.92 7.18 9.88
N PHE A 307 -25.91 7.58 8.61
CA PHE A 307 -24.89 8.45 8.02
C PHE A 307 -24.91 9.83 8.68
N VAL A 308 -26.10 10.40 8.87
CA VAL A 308 -26.26 11.71 9.53
C VAL A 308 -25.94 11.63 11.03
N ARG A 309 -26.31 10.53 11.68
CA ARG A 309 -26.10 10.33 13.13
C ARG A 309 -24.64 10.07 13.49
N THR A 310 -23.95 9.25 12.70
CA THR A 310 -22.57 8.83 13.02
C THR A 310 -21.52 9.70 12.35
N ASP A 311 -21.88 10.46 11.31
CA ASP A 311 -20.99 11.30 10.52
C ASP A 311 -19.64 10.61 10.19
N PRO A 312 -19.66 9.47 9.47
CA PRO A 312 -18.51 8.58 9.35
C PRO A 312 -17.30 9.23 8.67
N PHE A 313 -17.52 10.31 7.90
CA PHE A 313 -16.49 11.04 7.16
C PHE A 313 -16.34 12.49 7.62
N GLN A 314 -16.97 12.89 8.72
CA GLN A 314 -16.96 14.28 9.23
C GLN A 314 -17.42 15.31 8.19
N SER A 315 -18.35 14.92 7.32
CA SER A 315 -18.79 15.66 6.15
C SER A 315 -20.25 16.11 6.22
N VAL A 316 -21.02 15.60 7.18
CA VAL A 316 -22.44 15.94 7.35
C VAL A 316 -22.62 17.44 7.61
N SER A 317 -21.66 18.10 8.25
CA SER A 317 -21.68 19.55 8.49
C SER A 317 -21.80 20.38 7.20
N SER A 318 -21.22 19.90 6.10
CA SER A 318 -21.24 20.54 4.78
C SER A 318 -22.57 20.41 4.03
N LEU A 319 -23.47 19.53 4.48
CA LEU A 319 -24.77 19.34 3.86
C LEU A 319 -25.77 20.40 4.32
N SER A 320 -26.58 20.88 3.38
CA SER A 320 -27.73 21.74 3.68
C SER A 320 -28.76 21.01 4.55
N LYS A 321 -29.65 21.76 5.21
CA LYS A 321 -30.73 21.17 6.03
C LYS A 321 -31.62 20.22 5.21
N GLN A 322 -31.86 20.54 3.94
CA GLN A 322 -32.65 19.70 3.04
C GLN A 322 -31.91 18.42 2.66
N GLU A 323 -30.61 18.51 2.34
CA GLU A 323 -29.78 17.33 2.02
C GLU A 323 -29.62 16.41 3.23
N LYS A 324 -29.53 16.95 4.45
CA LYS A 324 -29.54 16.15 5.67
C LYS A 324 -30.86 15.37 5.81
N MET A 325 -31.98 16.02 5.55
CA MET A 325 -33.29 15.37 5.60
C MET A 325 -33.45 14.30 4.50
N GLU A 326 -32.95 14.54 3.29
CA GLU A 326 -32.92 13.54 2.22
C GLU A 326 -32.00 12.37 2.57
N ALA A 327 -30.79 12.65 3.08
CA ALA A 327 -29.82 11.65 3.51
C ALA A 327 -30.39 10.76 4.62
N SER A 328 -31.09 11.33 5.60
CA SER A 328 -31.74 10.56 6.67
C SER A 328 -32.89 9.69 6.19
N ASN A 329 -33.45 9.94 4.99
CA ASN A 329 -34.65 9.25 4.48
C ASN A 329 -34.35 8.39 3.24
N GLN A 330 -33.20 7.73 3.21
CA GLN A 330 -32.84 6.79 2.15
C GLN A 330 -33.35 5.36 2.45
N LYS A 331 -33.48 4.56 1.39
CA LYS A 331 -33.88 3.15 1.42
C LYS A 331 -32.80 2.28 0.79
N VAL A 332 -32.85 0.97 1.05
CA VAL A 332 -32.02 -0.02 0.34
C VAL A 332 -32.51 -0.13 -1.10
N PRO A 333 -31.72 0.25 -2.11
CA PRO A 333 -32.15 0.21 -3.51
C PRO A 333 -31.97 -1.20 -4.11
N SER A 334 -32.79 -1.48 -5.11
CA SER A 334 -32.62 -2.63 -6.00
C SER A 334 -31.57 -2.34 -7.07
N LEU A 335 -30.96 -3.40 -7.62
CA LEU A 335 -30.08 -3.26 -8.77
C LEU A 335 -30.80 -2.66 -9.99
N SER A 336 -32.09 -2.98 -10.17
CA SER A 336 -32.90 -2.45 -11.27
C SER A 336 -33.00 -0.92 -11.22
N GLU A 337 -33.17 -0.33 -10.03
CA GLU A 337 -33.25 1.12 -9.86
C GLU A 337 -31.93 1.80 -10.27
N LEU A 338 -30.79 1.24 -9.86
CA LEU A 338 -29.48 1.76 -10.24
C LEU A 338 -29.22 1.60 -11.75
N LEU A 339 -29.58 0.47 -12.36
CA LEU A 339 -29.43 0.26 -13.80
C LEU A 339 -30.24 1.26 -14.64
N VAL A 340 -31.46 1.60 -14.20
CA VAL A 340 -32.27 2.65 -14.83
C VAL A 340 -31.56 4.00 -14.74
N MET A 341 -30.99 4.36 -13.58
CA MET A 341 -30.22 5.58 -13.41
C MET A 341 -28.95 5.58 -14.28
N ALA A 342 -28.18 4.49 -14.28
CA ALA A 342 -26.97 4.34 -15.06
C ALA A 342 -27.24 4.50 -16.57
N LYS A 343 -28.32 3.87 -17.07
CA LYS A 343 -28.77 4.02 -18.45
C LYS A 343 -29.18 5.45 -18.77
N LYS A 344 -29.98 6.08 -17.91
CA LYS A 344 -30.46 7.46 -18.09
C LYS A 344 -29.31 8.47 -18.17
N HIS A 345 -28.30 8.30 -17.34
CA HIS A 345 -27.15 9.23 -17.25
C HIS A 345 -25.93 8.77 -18.04
N ASN A 346 -26.05 7.70 -18.84
CA ASN A 346 -24.98 7.17 -19.67
C ASN A 346 -23.72 6.73 -18.87
N VAL A 347 -23.87 6.39 -17.59
CA VAL A 347 -22.80 6.01 -16.66
C VAL A 347 -22.61 4.48 -16.67
N SER A 348 -21.36 4.01 -16.60
CA SER A 348 -21.06 2.58 -16.51
C SER A 348 -21.34 2.03 -15.11
N LEU A 349 -21.58 0.72 -15.01
CA LEU A 349 -21.76 0.03 -13.73
C LEU A 349 -20.64 -0.98 -13.52
N ILE A 350 -19.93 -0.83 -12.42
CA ILE A 350 -18.97 -1.79 -11.88
C ILE A 350 -19.61 -2.40 -10.64
N PHE A 351 -19.61 -3.73 -10.48
CA PHE A 351 -20.13 -4.33 -9.26
C PHE A 351 -19.36 -5.56 -8.80
N ASP A 352 -19.35 -5.75 -7.48
CA ASP A 352 -18.91 -6.96 -6.78
C ASP A 352 -20.14 -7.83 -6.41
N LEU A 353 -20.03 -9.16 -6.52
CA LEU A 353 -21.00 -10.09 -5.93
C LEU A 353 -20.52 -10.55 -4.55
N LYS A 354 -21.37 -10.48 -3.51
CA LYS A 354 -20.94 -10.77 -2.14
C LYS A 354 -21.16 -12.22 -1.66
N ASN A 355 -22.13 -12.98 -2.18
CA ASN A 355 -22.59 -14.20 -1.49
C ASN A 355 -22.27 -15.54 -2.20
N GLU A 356 -21.51 -15.56 -3.30
CA GLU A 356 -21.29 -16.80 -4.06
C GLU A 356 -20.43 -17.88 -3.38
N LYS A 357 -19.82 -17.59 -2.22
CA LYS A 357 -19.06 -18.62 -1.48
C LYS A 357 -19.94 -19.69 -0.81
N ASN A 358 -21.26 -19.44 -0.70
CA ASN A 358 -22.19 -20.29 0.04
C ASN A 358 -23.19 -21.07 -0.84
N SER A 359 -23.15 -20.92 -2.17
CA SER A 359 -24.13 -21.54 -3.07
C SER A 359 -23.60 -22.85 -3.66
N THR A 360 -24.17 -23.98 -3.23
CA THR A 360 -23.84 -25.33 -3.75
C THR A 360 -24.57 -25.70 -5.05
N GLY A 361 -25.44 -24.82 -5.58
CA GLY A 361 -26.22 -25.07 -6.80
C GLY A 361 -26.36 -23.85 -7.71
N PHE A 362 -26.25 -24.07 -9.03
CA PHE A 362 -26.27 -23.05 -10.09
C PHE A 362 -27.57 -22.21 -10.12
N GLN A 363 -28.72 -22.80 -9.75
CA GLN A 363 -30.03 -22.12 -9.75
C GLN A 363 -30.27 -21.17 -8.56
N LYS A 364 -29.34 -21.11 -7.59
CA LYS A 364 -29.32 -20.12 -6.49
C LYS A 364 -28.06 -19.24 -6.53
N SER A 365 -27.50 -19.05 -7.72
CA SER A 365 -26.33 -18.22 -7.92
C SER A 365 -26.75 -16.76 -8.10
N ASP A 366 -26.17 -15.87 -7.30
CA ASP A 366 -26.27 -14.41 -7.44
C ASP A 366 -26.00 -13.98 -8.89
N SER A 367 -25.10 -14.66 -9.60
CA SER A 367 -24.77 -14.42 -11.00
C SER A 367 -25.99 -14.45 -11.91
N TYR A 368 -26.85 -15.46 -11.77
CA TYR A 368 -27.95 -15.70 -12.70
C TYR A 368 -29.00 -14.59 -12.62
N TYR A 369 -29.52 -14.32 -11.41
CA TYR A 369 -30.54 -13.30 -11.22
C TYR A 369 -30.02 -11.87 -11.45
N THR A 370 -28.75 -11.62 -11.12
CA THR A 370 -28.07 -10.35 -11.44
C THR A 370 -27.99 -10.15 -12.96
N THR A 371 -27.53 -11.17 -13.69
CA THR A 371 -27.45 -11.18 -15.14
C THR A 371 -28.81 -10.94 -15.79
N GLU A 372 -29.84 -11.67 -15.35
CA GLU A 372 -31.18 -11.52 -15.88
C GLU A 372 -31.74 -10.12 -15.62
N THR A 373 -31.47 -9.53 -14.46
CA THR A 373 -31.85 -8.14 -14.14
C THR A 373 -31.15 -7.14 -15.06
N ILE A 374 -29.85 -7.33 -15.33
CA ILE A 374 -29.07 -6.50 -16.26
C ILE A 374 -29.65 -6.59 -17.67
N LYS A 375 -29.92 -7.80 -18.19
CA LYS A 375 -30.52 -8.00 -19.51
C LYS A 375 -31.88 -7.32 -19.62
N LYS A 376 -32.75 -7.50 -18.61
CA LYS A 376 -34.09 -6.90 -18.58
C LYS A 376 -34.07 -5.37 -18.52
N SER A 377 -33.04 -4.75 -17.93
CA SER A 377 -32.90 -3.29 -17.91
C SER A 377 -32.66 -2.66 -19.30
N GLY A 378 -32.16 -3.47 -20.24
CA GLY A 378 -31.78 -3.01 -21.58
C GLY A 378 -30.66 -1.97 -21.54
N ILE A 379 -29.80 -1.97 -20.51
CA ILE A 379 -28.53 -1.25 -20.54
C ILE A 379 -27.58 -1.95 -21.52
N SER A 380 -26.71 -1.17 -22.16
CA SER A 380 -25.71 -1.73 -23.07
C SER A 380 -24.68 -2.55 -22.27
N GLN A 381 -24.38 -3.76 -22.73
CA GLN A 381 -23.56 -4.72 -21.97
C GLN A 381 -22.09 -4.29 -21.84
N ASP A 382 -21.59 -3.48 -22.76
CA ASP A 382 -20.24 -2.87 -22.70
C ASP A 382 -20.09 -1.86 -21.56
N LYS A 383 -21.22 -1.36 -21.01
CA LYS A 383 -21.24 -0.47 -19.85
C LYS A 383 -21.26 -1.18 -18.52
N VAL A 384 -21.39 -2.50 -18.52
CA VAL A 384 -21.47 -3.31 -17.32
C VAL A 384 -20.16 -4.08 -17.17
N ILE A 385 -19.51 -3.87 -16.04
CA ILE A 385 -18.20 -4.41 -15.69
C ILE A 385 -18.36 -5.16 -14.38
N ILE A 386 -17.80 -6.36 -14.34
CA ILE A 386 -17.84 -7.19 -13.13
C ILE A 386 -16.47 -7.14 -12.49
N SER A 387 -16.42 -6.65 -11.26
CA SER A 387 -15.22 -6.66 -10.45
C SER A 387 -15.08 -8.05 -9.83
N MET A 388 -14.14 -8.84 -10.36
CA MET A 388 -13.88 -10.20 -9.89
C MET A 388 -12.72 -10.20 -8.89
N LYS A 389 -12.98 -10.54 -7.63
CA LYS A 389 -11.94 -11.06 -6.74
C LYS A 389 -11.67 -12.53 -7.11
N PHE A 390 -10.71 -12.75 -8.02
CA PHE A 390 -10.13 -14.04 -8.44
C PHE A 390 -10.90 -15.31 -8.01
N ASN A 391 -11.93 -15.71 -8.77
CA ASN A 391 -12.52 -17.04 -8.70
C ASN A 391 -12.73 -17.59 -10.13
N ILE A 392 -12.02 -18.66 -10.49
CA ILE A 392 -11.89 -19.16 -11.87
C ILE A 392 -13.21 -19.75 -12.43
N TYR A 393 -14.08 -20.29 -11.57
CA TYR A 393 -15.41 -20.78 -11.97
C TYR A 393 -16.31 -19.66 -12.52
N PHE A 394 -16.15 -18.45 -11.98
CA PHE A 394 -16.95 -17.27 -12.27
C PHE A 394 -16.69 -16.72 -13.68
N TYR A 395 -15.43 -16.76 -14.12
CA TYR A 395 -15.04 -16.40 -15.49
C TYR A 395 -15.79 -17.25 -16.53
N TYR A 396 -16.04 -18.52 -16.24
CA TYR A 396 -16.68 -19.44 -17.18
C TYR A 396 -18.20 -19.20 -17.31
N ILE A 397 -18.89 -18.87 -16.22
CA ILE A 397 -20.34 -18.59 -16.25
C ILE A 397 -20.63 -17.26 -16.95
N PHE A 398 -19.93 -16.19 -16.56
CA PHE A 398 -20.19 -14.87 -17.14
C PHE A 398 -19.75 -14.76 -18.60
N ARG A 399 -18.64 -15.38 -19.00
CA ARG A 399 -18.19 -15.39 -20.41
C ARG A 399 -19.17 -16.07 -21.36
N ASN A 400 -19.97 -17.03 -20.88
CA ASN A 400 -20.96 -17.73 -21.69
C ASN A 400 -22.34 -17.03 -21.72
N ILE A 401 -22.60 -16.05 -20.84
CA ILE A 401 -23.92 -15.43 -20.68
C ILE A 401 -23.93 -13.91 -20.97
N LEU A 402 -22.83 -13.20 -20.71
CA LEU A 402 -22.65 -11.77 -21.01
C LEU A 402 -21.31 -11.49 -21.72
N VAL A 403 -21.34 -10.59 -22.70
CA VAL A 403 -20.13 -9.96 -23.26
C VAL A 403 -19.75 -8.76 -22.37
N CYS A 404 -19.32 -9.02 -21.13
CA CYS A 404 -18.84 -7.98 -20.22
C CYS A 404 -17.33 -7.73 -20.39
N ARG A 405 -16.90 -6.49 -20.13
CA ARG A 405 -15.47 -6.18 -19.91
C ARG A 405 -15.11 -6.54 -18.46
N PHE A 406 -13.97 -7.20 -18.27
CA PHE A 406 -13.42 -7.52 -16.95
C PHE A 406 -12.33 -6.50 -16.60
N LEU A 407 -12.44 -5.85 -15.44
CA LEU A 407 -11.39 -4.96 -14.93
C LEU A 407 -10.48 -5.74 -13.98
N ASN A 408 -9.21 -5.90 -14.35
CA ASN A 408 -8.20 -6.39 -13.41
C ASN A 408 -7.78 -5.21 -12.54
N VAL A 409 -8.23 -5.17 -11.28
CA VAL A 409 -8.07 -4.03 -10.33
C VAL A 409 -6.63 -3.94 -9.79
N ARG A 410 -5.62 -3.97 -10.68
CA ARG A 410 -4.20 -3.73 -10.34
C ARG A 410 -3.90 -2.23 -10.13
N ILE A 411 -4.60 -1.34 -10.85
CA ILE A 411 -4.21 0.07 -10.96
C ILE A 411 -4.84 0.98 -9.88
N LEU A 412 -5.99 0.64 -9.31
CA LEU A 412 -6.67 1.50 -8.31
C LEU A 412 -5.97 1.53 -6.93
N LYS A 413 -5.19 0.51 -6.58
CA LYS A 413 -4.52 0.45 -5.28
C LYS A 413 -3.34 1.42 -5.13
N HIS A 414 -2.74 1.87 -6.24
CA HIS A 414 -1.59 2.78 -6.18
C HIS A 414 -1.95 4.21 -5.74
N CYS A 415 -3.19 4.67 -5.95
CA CYS A 415 -3.59 6.02 -5.55
C CYS A 415 -3.82 6.17 -4.02
N PHE A 416 -4.19 5.09 -3.32
CA PHE A 416 -4.56 5.18 -1.89
C PHE A 416 -3.34 5.34 -0.96
N LEU A 417 -2.15 4.91 -1.38
CA LEU A 417 -0.94 5.08 -0.56
C LEU A 417 -0.41 6.52 -0.61
N LEU A 418 -0.66 7.27 -1.69
CA LEU A 418 -0.28 8.67 -1.79
C LEU A 418 -1.14 9.59 -0.92
N SER A 419 -2.41 9.25 -0.66
CA SER A 419 -3.30 10.03 0.21
C SER A 419 -3.05 9.84 1.71
N VAL A 420 -2.27 8.83 2.12
CA VAL A 420 -1.91 8.61 3.56
C VAL A 420 -0.61 9.34 3.93
N LEU A 421 0.10 9.89 2.94
CA LEU A 421 1.33 10.67 3.12
C LEU A 421 1.11 12.20 3.00
N PHE A 422 -0.13 12.65 2.80
CA PHE A 422 -0.51 14.07 2.73
C PHE A 422 -1.58 14.44 3.75
#